data_AF-A0AAV9EYQ9-F1
#
_entry.id   AF-A0AAV9EYQ9-F1
#
_cell.length_a   1.000
_cell.length_b   1.000
_cell.length_c   1.000
_cell.angle_alpha   90.00
_cell.angle_beta   90.00
_cell.angle_gamma   90.00
#
_symmetry.space_group_name_H-M   'P 1'
#
loop_
_entity.id
_entity.type
_entity.pdbx_description
1 polymer ?
#
loop_
_entity_poly.entity_id
_entity_poly.type
_entity_poly.pdbx_seq_one_letter_code
_entity_poly.pdbx_strand_id
1 'polypeptide(L)'
;MYLFCCSYSHNVAPKGKYIAFVSTEAETDQPEIELKPGIELLGPVEETFFDIYDIYEPINKHEENNCCISTSYDASTHFESTVQDVINMYTRITGKVLDLSVDLSAASAAVEE
;
A
#
# COMPACT_ATOMS: atom_id res chain seq x y z
N MET A 1 2.51 -13.43 5.40
CA MET A 1 1.04 -13.43 5.51
C MET A 1 0.56 -12.41 6.54
N TYR A 2 -0.41 -11.59 6.14
CA TYR A 2 -1.05 -10.57 6.96
C TYR A 2 -2.58 -10.76 6.93
N LEU A 3 -3.24 -10.34 8.00
CA LEU A 3 -4.70 -10.30 8.09
C LEU A 3 -5.11 -8.91 8.56
N PHE A 4 -5.90 -8.21 7.73
CA PHE A 4 -6.50 -6.93 8.06
C PHE A 4 -8.02 -7.06 8.05
N CYS A 5 -8.69 -6.45 9.02
CA CYS A 5 -10.15 -6.51 9.14
C CYS A 5 -10.71 -5.13 9.46
N CYS A 6 -11.72 -4.73 8.70
CA CYS A 6 -12.50 -3.54 8.91
C CYS A 6 -14.00 -3.86 8.78
N SER A 7 -14.85 -2.89 9.09
CA SER A 7 -16.29 -3.13 9.21
C SER A 7 -17.07 -1.84 9.03
N TYR A 8 -18.38 -1.91 9.27
CA TYR A 8 -19.26 -0.76 9.45
C TYR A 8 -18.67 0.37 10.31
N SER A 9 -17.86 0.07 11.34
CA SER A 9 -17.23 1.12 12.17
C SER A 9 -16.31 2.07 11.40
N HIS A 10 -15.85 1.66 10.21
CA HIS A 10 -15.02 2.45 9.29
C HIS A 10 -15.81 2.93 8.07
N ASN A 11 -17.14 2.77 8.04
CA ASN A 11 -18.03 3.12 6.92
C ASN A 11 -17.70 2.44 5.58
N VAL A 12 -17.08 1.26 5.61
CA VAL A 12 -16.71 0.49 4.40
C VAL A 12 -17.65 -0.69 4.11
N ALA A 13 -18.54 -1.03 5.05
CA ALA A 13 -19.50 -2.13 4.93
C ALA A 13 -20.84 -1.80 5.63
N PRO A 14 -21.96 -2.44 5.24
CA PRO A 14 -23.23 -2.32 5.96
C PRO A 14 -23.14 -2.79 7.42
N LYS A 15 -24.06 -2.31 8.27
CA LYS A 15 -24.10 -2.69 9.69
C LYS A 15 -24.21 -4.21 9.87
N GLY A 16 -23.33 -4.77 10.70
CA GLY A 16 -23.24 -6.21 10.95
C GLY A 16 -22.39 -7.00 9.94
N LYS A 17 -21.75 -6.31 8.98
CA LYS A 17 -20.83 -6.90 8.01
C LYS A 17 -19.39 -6.48 8.27
N TYR A 18 -18.46 -7.34 7.89
CA TYR A 18 -17.02 -7.18 8.02
C TYR A 18 -16.37 -7.43 6.66
N ILE A 19 -15.26 -6.75 6.39
CA ILE A 19 -14.40 -7.01 5.24
C ILE A 19 -13.04 -7.39 5.81
N ALA A 20 -12.56 -8.58 5.45
CA ALA A 20 -11.27 -9.08 5.86
C ALA A 20 -10.40 -9.35 4.63
N PHE A 21 -9.14 -8.93 4.70
CA PHE A 21 -8.12 -9.16 3.69
C PHE A 21 -7.10 -10.11 4.28
N VAL A 22 -6.81 -11.19 3.56
CA VAL A 22 -5.70 -12.10 3.86
C VAL A 22 -4.73 -12.00 2.69
N SER A 23 -3.52 -11.49 2.95
CA SER A 23 -2.53 -11.21 1.92
C SER A 23 -1.19 -11.85 2.25
N THR A 24 -0.47 -12.32 1.24
CA THR A 24 0.90 -12.82 1.35
C THR A 24 1.59 -12.74 -0.01
N GLU A 25 2.92 -12.77 -0.02
CA GLU A 25 3.67 -13.01 -1.26
C GLU A 25 3.49 -14.47 -1.67
N ALA A 26 3.24 -14.71 -2.96
CA ALA A 26 3.03 -16.05 -3.49
C ALA A 26 4.36 -16.81 -3.59
N GLU A 27 4.43 -17.97 -2.93
CA GLU A 27 5.65 -18.80 -2.90
C GLU A 27 5.53 -20.09 -3.73
N THR A 28 4.31 -20.42 -4.19
CA THR A 28 4.00 -21.63 -4.95
C THR A 28 3.13 -21.35 -6.18
N ASP A 29 2.97 -22.35 -7.05
CA ASP A 29 2.04 -22.30 -8.18
C ASP A 29 0.55 -22.40 -7.76
N GLN A 30 0.26 -22.53 -6.45
CA GLN A 30 -1.09 -22.61 -5.89
C GLN A 30 -1.29 -21.58 -4.76
N PRO A 31 -1.23 -20.27 -5.07
CA PRO A 31 -1.24 -19.19 -4.07
C PRO A 31 -2.51 -19.13 -3.21
N GLU A 32 -3.66 -19.57 -3.73
CA GLU A 32 -4.90 -19.63 -2.96
C GLU A 32 -4.79 -20.56 -1.73
N ILE A 33 -4.02 -21.65 -1.83
CA ILE A 33 -3.82 -22.61 -0.74
C ILE A 33 -2.99 -22.00 0.38
N GLU A 34 -2.04 -21.12 0.03
CA GLU A 34 -1.17 -20.44 1.01
C GLU A 34 -1.97 -19.52 1.94
N LEU A 35 -3.11 -18.99 1.49
CA LEU A 35 -3.99 -18.14 2.28
C LEU A 35 -4.86 -18.91 3.28
N LYS A 36 -5.00 -20.23 3.11
CA LYS A 36 -5.90 -21.07 3.90
C LYS A 36 -5.73 -20.90 5.42
N PRO A 37 -4.52 -20.88 6.01
CA PRO A 37 -4.36 -20.69 7.45
C PRO A 37 -4.93 -19.35 7.95
N GLY A 38 -4.85 -18.28 7.14
CA GLY A 38 -5.44 -16.98 7.48
C GLY A 38 -6.96 -16.96 7.32
N ILE A 39 -7.47 -17.63 6.28
CA ILE A 39 -8.93 -17.73 6.02
C ILE A 39 -9.62 -18.54 7.12
N GLU A 40 -9.01 -19.63 7.59
CA GLU A 40 -9.58 -20.46 8.67
C GLU A 40 -9.78 -19.69 9.99
N LEU A 41 -9.01 -18.64 10.24
CA LEU A 41 -9.17 -17.76 11.41
C LEU A 41 -10.42 -16.87 11.32
N LEU A 42 -10.98 -16.65 10.13
CA LEU A 42 -12.15 -15.80 9.92
C LEU A 42 -13.47 -16.48 10.36
N GLY A 43 -13.48 -17.81 10.46
CA GLY A 43 -14.71 -18.57 10.69
C GLY A 43 -15.59 -18.63 9.43
N PRO A 44 -16.93 -18.63 9.56
CA PRO A 44 -17.83 -18.63 8.40
C PRO A 44 -17.67 -17.37 7.54
N VAL A 45 -17.29 -17.55 6.28
CA VAL A 45 -17.17 -16.48 5.27
C VAL A 45 -18.39 -16.52 4.36
N GLU A 46 -19.02 -15.37 4.12
CA GLU A 46 -20.21 -15.26 3.27
C GLU A 46 -19.86 -15.28 1.77
N GLU A 47 -18.79 -14.59 1.38
CA GLU A 47 -18.33 -14.47 0.00
C GLU A 47 -16.80 -14.25 -0.01
N THR A 48 -16.12 -14.84 -0.99
CA THR A 48 -14.66 -14.74 -1.14
C THR A 48 -14.32 -14.18 -2.51
N PHE A 49 -13.49 -13.15 -2.53
CA PHE A 49 -12.89 -12.60 -3.76
C PHE A 49 -11.39 -12.87 -3.70
N PHE A 50 -10.85 -13.51 -4.74
CA PHE A 50 -9.45 -13.87 -4.83
C PHE A 50 -8.82 -13.22 -6.06
N ASP A 51 -7.74 -12.49 -5.84
CA ASP A 51 -6.96 -11.82 -6.87
C ASP A 51 -5.46 -12.05 -6.63
N ILE A 52 -4.69 -12.02 -7.71
CA ILE A 52 -3.22 -12.10 -7.69
C ILE A 52 -2.70 -10.94 -8.54
N TYR A 53 -1.63 -10.31 -8.07
CA TYR A 53 -0.99 -9.18 -8.75
C TYR A 53 0.52 -9.40 -8.82
N ASP A 54 1.11 -9.07 -9.97
CA ASP A 54 2.56 -8.94 -10.10
C ASP A 54 3.05 -7.67 -9.40
N ILE A 55 4.16 -7.77 -8.67
CA ILE A 55 4.82 -6.65 -7.99
C ILE A 55 6.03 -6.23 -8.84
N TYR A 56 6.07 -4.96 -9.23
CA TYR A 56 7.15 -4.37 -10.02
C TYR A 56 7.96 -3.35 -9.23
N GLU A 57 9.25 -3.27 -9.56
CA GLU A 57 10.18 -2.23 -9.08
C GLU A 57 10.88 -1.52 -10.26
N PRO A 58 11.24 -0.24 -10.11
CA PRO A 58 11.90 0.50 -11.17
C PRO A 58 13.35 0.05 -11.37
N ILE A 59 13.72 -0.31 -12.61
CA ILE A 59 15.10 -0.63 -13.00
C ILE A 59 15.82 0.53 -13.69
N ASN A 60 15.13 1.66 -13.92
CA ASN A 60 15.69 2.79 -14.62
C ASN A 60 16.59 3.65 -13.72
N LYS A 61 17.56 4.33 -14.34
CA LYS A 61 18.34 5.38 -13.68
C LYS A 61 17.65 6.71 -13.89
N HIS A 62 17.03 7.24 -12.85
CA HIS A 62 16.23 8.46 -12.95
C HIS A 62 17.09 9.67 -13.34
N GLU A 63 18.39 9.67 -13.06
CA GLU A 63 19.33 10.74 -13.39
C GLU A 63 19.56 10.85 -14.91
N GLU A 64 19.36 9.76 -15.66
CA GLU A 64 19.58 9.71 -17.10
C GLU A 64 18.32 10.15 -17.89
N ASN A 65 17.12 9.98 -17.33
CA ASN A 65 15.86 10.17 -18.06
C ASN A 65 14.81 11.04 -17.34
N ASN A 66 15.07 11.50 -16.12
CA ASN A 66 14.14 12.25 -15.27
C ASN A 66 12.79 11.54 -15.02
N CYS A 67 12.74 10.22 -15.17
CA CYS A 67 11.55 9.42 -14.86
C CYS A 67 11.69 8.82 -13.46
N CYS A 68 10.88 9.30 -12.51
CA CYS A 68 10.75 8.70 -11.18
C CYS A 68 9.49 7.83 -11.15
N ILE A 69 9.67 6.53 -10.93
CA ILE A 69 8.61 5.52 -10.94
C ILE A 69 8.58 4.87 -9.55
N SER A 70 7.39 4.70 -8.98
CA SER A 70 7.20 4.06 -7.68
C SER A 70 7.32 2.54 -7.76
N THR A 71 7.56 1.90 -6.62
CA THR A 71 7.38 0.44 -6.50
C THR A 71 5.89 0.10 -6.41
N SER A 72 5.54 -1.13 -6.77
CA SER A 72 4.19 -1.66 -6.50
C SER A 72 3.97 -1.82 -5.00
N TYR A 73 2.70 -1.83 -4.56
CA TYR A 73 2.38 -2.14 -3.16
C TYR A 73 2.77 -3.58 -2.83
N ASP A 74 3.41 -3.77 -1.67
CA ASP A 74 3.70 -5.10 -1.14
C ASP A 74 2.48 -5.70 -0.43
N ALA A 75 2.63 -6.93 0.08
CA ALA A 75 1.54 -7.63 0.75
C ALA A 75 1.22 -7.09 2.15
N SER A 76 1.97 -6.12 2.68
CA SER A 76 1.78 -5.62 4.05
C SER A 76 0.48 -4.82 4.19
N THR A 77 -0.07 -4.81 5.40
CA THR A 77 -1.34 -4.14 5.72
C THR A 77 -1.14 -2.80 6.42
N HIS A 78 0.07 -2.25 6.35
CA HIS A 78 0.44 -0.94 6.86
C HIS A 78 1.30 -0.20 5.82
N PHE A 79 1.50 1.10 6.02
CA PHE A 79 2.07 1.97 4.98
C PHE A 79 3.58 2.21 5.10
N GLU A 80 4.32 1.41 5.86
CA GLU A 80 5.73 1.74 6.14
C GLU A 80 6.58 1.72 4.87
N SER A 81 6.56 0.63 4.11
CA SER A 81 7.29 0.51 2.84
C SER A 81 6.82 1.53 1.80
N THR A 82 5.51 1.75 1.71
CA THR A 82 4.91 2.78 0.84
C THR A 82 5.45 4.17 1.17
N VAL A 83 5.47 4.54 2.45
CA VAL A 83 5.96 5.85 2.89
C VAL A 83 7.45 5.99 2.60
N GLN A 84 8.24 4.92 2.78
CA GLN A 84 9.65 4.92 2.40
C GLN A 84 9.84 5.14 0.89
N ASP A 85 9.05 4.51 0.04
CA ASP A 85 9.11 4.73 -1.42
C ASP A 85 8.77 6.19 -1.78
N VAL A 86 7.73 6.76 -1.16
CA VAL A 86 7.37 8.18 -1.33
C VAL A 86 8.51 9.12 -0.91
N ILE A 87 9.15 8.89 0.24
CA ILE A 87 10.27 9.70 0.73
C ILE A 87 11.48 9.59 -0.21
N ASN A 88 11.77 8.38 -0.68
CA ASN A 88 12.85 8.12 -1.63
C ASN A 88 12.59 8.85 -2.95
N MET A 89 11.39 8.75 -3.51
CA MET A 89 11.01 9.46 -4.73
C MET A 89 11.09 10.98 -4.54
N TYR A 90 10.59 11.52 -3.44
CA TYR A 90 10.72 12.95 -3.14
C TYR A 90 12.18 13.40 -3.17
N THR A 91 13.07 12.63 -2.55
CA THR A 91 14.50 12.92 -2.53
C THR A 91 15.12 12.87 -3.93
N ARG A 92 14.76 11.87 -4.74
CA ARG A 92 15.22 11.74 -6.14
C ARG A 92 14.75 12.88 -7.04
N ILE A 93 13.49 13.31 -6.88
CA ILE A 93 12.88 14.37 -7.68
C ILE A 93 13.44 15.75 -7.29
N THR A 94 13.56 16.02 -5.99
CA THR A 94 13.86 17.37 -5.49
C THR A 94 15.34 17.60 -5.16
N GLY A 95 16.13 16.53 -5.01
CA GLY A 95 17.49 16.58 -4.51
C GLY A 95 17.61 16.97 -3.02
N LYS A 96 16.49 16.98 -2.27
CA LYS A 96 16.44 17.38 -0.87
C LYS A 96 15.95 16.23 0.00
N VAL A 97 16.49 16.11 1.21
CA VAL A 97 15.92 15.23 2.25
C VAL A 97 14.58 15.82 2.70
N LEU A 98 13.55 14.99 2.83
CA LEU A 98 12.23 15.42 3.27
C LEU A 98 12.29 15.94 4.72
N ASP A 99 11.93 17.20 4.91
CA ASP A 99 11.78 17.83 6.21
C ASP A 99 10.30 18.01 6.53
N LEU A 100 9.80 17.24 7.51
CA LEU A 100 8.41 17.28 7.96
C LEU A 100 8.15 18.35 9.04
N SER A 101 9.19 19.10 9.45
CA SER A 101 9.06 20.16 10.44
C SER A 101 8.70 21.52 9.85
N VAL A 102 8.64 21.62 8.51
CA VAL A 102 8.35 22.87 7.79
C VAL A 102 6.93 23.32 8.09
N ASP A 103 6.79 24.59 8.50
CA ASP A 103 5.50 25.25 8.63
C ASP A 103 4.95 25.59 7.23
N LEU A 104 3.99 24.78 6.77
CA LEU A 104 3.35 24.94 5.48
C LEU A 104 2.30 26.07 5.45
N SER A 105 2.03 26.76 6.57
CA SER A 105 1.07 27.88 6.60
C SER A 105 1.47 29.04 5.68
N ALA A 106 2.77 29.19 5.38
CA ALA A 106 3.26 30.16 4.41
C ALA A 106 3.19 29.67 2.95
N ALA A 107 3.15 28.35 2.71
CA ALA A 107 3.12 27.78 1.36
C ALA A 107 1.73 27.87 0.71
N SER A 108 0.65 27.89 1.49
CA SER A 108 -0.71 28.11 0.99
C SER A 108 -1.04 29.58 0.67
N ALA A 109 -0.18 30.53 1.08
CA ALA A 109 -0.40 31.96 0.87
C ALA A 109 0.24 32.51 -0.42
N ALA A 110 1.02 31.70 -1.14
CA ALA A 110 1.80 32.12 -2.29
C ALA A 110 1.27 31.58 -3.63
N VAL A 111 -0.04 31.73 -3.89
CA VAL A 111 -0.61 31.64 -5.26
C VAL A 111 -1.83 32.56 -5.36
N GLU A 112 -1.60 33.88 -5.37
CA GLU A 112 -2.51 34.86 -5.98
C GLU A 112 -1.65 35.89 -6.71
N GLU A 113 -1.25 35.58 -7.96
CA GLU A 113 -0.85 36.57 -8.98
C GLU A 113 -1.45 36.16 -10.33
#